data_AF-H1Y514-F1
#
_entry.id   AF-H1Y514-F1
#
_cell.length_a   1.000
_cell.length_b   1.000
_cell.length_c   1.000
_cell.angle_alpha   90.00
_cell.angle_beta   90.00
_cell.angle_gamma   90.00
#
_symmetry.space_group_name_H-M   'P 1'
#
loop_
_entity.id
_entity.type
_entity.pdbx_description
1 polymer ?
#
loop_
_entity_poly.entity_id
_entity_poly.type
_entity_poly.pdbx_seq_one_letter_code
_entity_poly.pdbx_strand_id
1 'polypeptide(L)' 'MIQSTLLFLSAPDITIIVIVALVLFGGKKIPEFARGLGKGIREFKDASEGTANTPSASDHTEKRA' A
#
# COMPACT_ATOMS: atom_id res chain seq x y z
N MET A 1 -34.38 -9.13 15.43
CA MET A 1 -34.40 -8.24 14.26
C MET A 1 -33.24 -7.25 14.30
N ILE A 2 -33.04 -6.47 15.37
CA ILE A 2 -31.95 -5.48 15.48
C ILE A 2 -30.54 -6.11 15.52
N GLN A 3 -30.40 -7.28 16.17
CA GLN A 3 -29.13 -8.05 16.21
C GLN A 3 -28.64 -8.50 14.82
N SER A 4 -29.57 -8.87 13.93
CA SER A 4 -29.24 -9.28 12.56
C SER A 4 -28.73 -8.10 11.74
N THR A 5 -29.33 -6.92 11.90
CA THR A 5 -28.91 -5.69 11.22
C THR A 5 -27.54 -5.18 11.70
N LEU A 6 -27.25 -5.30 13.00
CA LEU A 6 -25.95 -4.95 13.57
C LEU A 6 -24.82 -5.88 13.11
N LEU A 7 -25.11 -7.17 12.91
CA LEU A 7 -24.15 -8.12 12.34
C LEU A 7 -23.72 -7.72 10.93
N PHE A 8 -24.60 -7.12 10.12
CA PHE A 8 -24.26 -6.64 8.77
C PHE A 8 -23.31 -5.43 8.79
N LEU A 9 -23.33 -4.60 9.84
CA LEU A 9 -22.58 -3.34 9.87
C LEU A 9 -21.10 -3.49 10.28
N SER A 10 -20.70 -4.62 10.87
CA SER A 10 -19.35 -4.81 11.41
C SER A 10 -18.61 -5.98 10.78
N ALA A 11 -18.09 -5.80 9.56
CA ALA A 11 -17.16 -6.68 8.80
C ALA A 11 -17.68 -7.69 7.73
N PRO A 12 -18.94 -8.21 7.74
CA PRO A 12 -19.37 -9.14 6.70
C PRO A 12 -19.45 -8.53 5.30
N ASP A 13 -19.90 -7.28 5.19
CA ASP A 13 -20.13 -6.64 3.89
C ASP A 13 -18.83 -6.45 3.10
N ILE A 14 -17.78 -5.98 3.77
CA ILE A 14 -16.45 -5.85 3.15
C ILE A 14 -15.92 -7.22 2.73
N THR A 15 -16.14 -8.25 3.55
CA THR A 15 -15.72 -9.62 3.24
C THR A 15 -16.43 -10.16 1.99
N ILE A 16 -17.74 -9.93 1.86
CA ILE A 16 -18.52 -10.32 0.67
C ILE A 16 -18.03 -9.59 -0.58
N ILE A 17 -17.80 -8.28 -0.49
CA ILE A 17 -17.28 -7.49 -1.62
C ILE A 17 -15.90 -8.00 -2.05
N VAL A 18 -15.01 -8.29 -1.09
CA VAL A 18 -13.68 -8.85 -1.37
C VAL A 18 -13.79 -10.22 -2.02
N ILE A 19 -14.69 -11.10 -1.57
CA ILE A 19 -14.92 -12.41 -2.18
C ILE A 19 -15.43 -12.28 -3.62
N VAL A 20 -16.42 -11.42 -3.87
CA VAL A 20 -16.95 -11.18 -5.22
C VAL A 20 -15.87 -10.60 -6.13
N ALA A 21 -15.09 -9.63 -5.65
CA ALA A 21 -13.96 -9.08 -6.38
C ALA A 21 -12.89 -10.16 -6.67
N LEU A 22 -12.62 -11.07 -5.73
CA LEU A 22 -11.70 -12.20 -5.92
C LEU A 22 -12.18 -13.19 -6.98
N VAL A 23 -13.49 -13.40 -7.09
CA VAL A 23 -14.06 -14.29 -8.12
C VAL A 23 -14.01 -13.64 -9.50
N LEU A 24 -14.33 -12.33 -9.59
CA LEU A 24 -14.32 -11.58 -10.86
C LEU A 24 -12.91 -11.31 -11.39
N PHE A 25 -12.00 -10.86 -10.52
CA PHE A 25 -10.62 -10.52 -10.89
C PHE A 25 -9.65 -11.70 -10.72
N GLY A 26 -10.01 -12.72 -9.93
CA GLY A 26 -9.12 -13.80 -9.54
C GLY A 26 -8.18 -13.42 -8.38
N GLY A 27 -7.92 -14.36 -7.47
CA GLY A 27 -7.03 -14.15 -6.31
C GLY A 27 -5.59 -13.75 -6.65
N LYS A 28 -5.16 -13.91 -7.91
CA LYS A 28 -3.83 -13.50 -8.39
C LYS A 28 -3.75 -12.02 -8.80
N LYS A 29 -4.87 -11.36 -9.17
CA LYS A 29 -4.84 -9.99 -9.69
C LYS A 29 -4.77 -8.92 -8.60
N ILE A 30 -5.36 -9.16 -7.44
CA ILE A 30 -5.24 -8.27 -6.26
C ILE A 30 -3.77 -8.07 -5.83
N PRO A 31 -2.95 -9.12 -5.60
CA PRO A 31 -1.55 -8.94 -5.21
C PRO A 31 -0.67 -8.40 -6.34
N GLU A 32 -1.00 -8.70 -7.61
CA GLU A 32 -0.32 -8.14 -8.78
C GLU A 32 -0.56 -6.63 -8.88
N PHE A 33 -1.81 -6.18 -8.70
CA PHE A 33 -2.20 -4.77 -8.66
C PHE A 33 -1.59 -4.03 -7.47
N ALA A 34 -1.63 -4.62 -6.27
CA ALA A 34 -1.00 -4.04 -5.07
C ALA A 34 0.52 -3.87 -5.23
N ARG A 35 1.20 -4.84 -5.86
CA ARG A 35 2.63 -4.75 -6.17
C ARG A 35 2.93 -3.64 -7.19
N GLY A 36 2.09 -3.49 -8.22
CA GLY A 36 2.21 -2.42 -9.21
C GLY A 36 2.02 -1.04 -8.58
N LEU A 37 0.95 -0.86 -7.81
CA LEU A 37 0.68 0.38 -7.07
C LEU A 37 1.78 0.70 -6.06
N GLY A 38 2.28 -0.30 -5.32
CA GLY A 38 3.34 -0.10 -4.32
C GLY A 38 4.64 0.41 -4.95
N LYS A 39 5.00 -0.10 -6.14
CA LYS A 39 6.14 0.42 -6.91
C LYS A 39 5.89 1.85 -7.39
N GLY A 40 4.72 2.13 -7.95
CA GLY A 40 4.36 3.48 -8.40
C GLY A 40 4.33 4.52 -7.28
N ILE A 41 3.79 4.17 -6.10
CA ILE A 41 3.79 5.04 -4.92
C ILE A 41 5.22 5.26 -4.43
N ARG A 42 6.07 4.23 -4.45
CA ARG A 42 7.48 4.35 -4.05
C ARG A 42 8.26 5.25 -5.01
N GLU A 43 8.11 5.06 -6.31
CA GLU A 43 8.75 5.92 -7.33
C GLU A 43 8.20 7.36 -7.26
N PHE A 44 6.91 7.54 -7.01
CA PHE A 44 6.30 8.86 -6.81
C PHE A 44 6.82 9.56 -5.56
N LYS A 45 6.99 8.81 -4.47
CA LYS A 45 7.59 9.29 -3.22
C LYS A 45 9.05 9.63 -3.42
N ASP A 46 9.84 8.75 -4.05
CA ASP A 46 11.26 8.97 -4.33
C ASP A 46 11.48 10.16 -5.27
N ALA A 47 10.60 10.38 -6.26
CA ALA A 47 10.65 11.57 -7.13
C ALA A 47 10.22 12.85 -6.40
N SER A 48 9.20 12.78 -5.54
CA SER A 48 8.76 13.90 -4.71
C SER A 48 9.81 14.26 -3.64
N GLU A 49 10.48 13.27 -3.05
CA GLU A 49 11.54 13.42 -2.04
C GLU A 49 12.91 13.68 -2.64
N GLY A 50 13.14 13.35 -3.92
CA GLY A 50 14.32 13.70 -4.69
C GLY A 50 14.47 15.22 -4.92
N THR A 51 13.41 15.99 -4.68
CA THR A 51 13.49 17.46 -4.58
C THR A 51 13.94 17.92 -3.17
N ALA A 52 13.83 17.06 -2.16
CA ALA A 52 14.19 17.35 -0.76
C ALA A 52 15.56 16.77 -0.34
N ASN A 53 16.13 15.81 -1.09
CA ASN A 53 17.42 15.19 -0.77
C ASN A 53 18.48 15.50 -1.85
N THR A 54 18.87 16.78 -1.92
CA THR A 54 20.28 17.12 -2.14
C THR A 54 21.10 16.26 -1.16
N PRO A 55 22.18 15.61 -1.60
CA PRO A 55 22.89 14.60 -0.82
C PRO A 55 23.15 15.12 0.59
N SER A 56 22.55 14.47 1.59
CA SER A 56 23.05 14.55 2.95
C SER A 56 24.50 14.11 2.90
N ALA A 57 25.37 15.11 2.88
CA ALA A 57 26.81 15.00 3.03
C ALA A 57 27.10 14.50 4.45
N SER A 58 26.84 13.21 4.68
CA SER A 58 27.21 12.48 5.87
C SER A 58 27.94 11.21 5.46
N ASP A 59 29.02 11.38 4.69
CA ASP A 59 30.13 10.44 4.63
C ASP A 59 31.43 11.18 4.29
N HIS A 60 32.13 11.66 5.35
CA HIS A 60 33.59 11.62 5.53
C HIS A 60 34.00 12.55 6.70
N THR A 61 33.95 12.03 7.92
CA THR A 61 34.86 12.47 9.00
C THR A 61 35.37 11.25 9.79
N GLU A 62 35.91 10.27 9.07
CA GLU A 62 36.92 9.37 9.60
C GLU A 62 38.17 9.53 8.70
N LYS A 63 39.33 9.72 9.33
CA LYS A 63 40.70 9.83 8.77
C LYS A 63 41.14 11.15 8.11
N ARG A 64 41.81 11.98 8.92
CA ARG A 64 43.01 12.83 8.68
C ARG A 64 43.06 13.83 9.84
N ALA A 65 44.15 14.14 10.52
CA ALA A 65 45.53 13.70 10.64
C ALA A 65 46.04 14.31 11.95
#